data_AF-A0A4S2JC44-F1
#
_entry.id   AF-A0A4S2JC44-F1
#
_cell.length_a   1.000
_cell.length_b   1.000
_cell.length_c   1.000
_cell.angle_alpha   90.00
_cell.angle_beta   90.00
_cell.angle_gamma   90.00
#
_symmetry.space_group_name_H-M   'P 1'
#
loop_
_entity.id
_entity.type
_entity.pdbx_description
1 polymer ?
#
loop_
_entity_poly.entity_id
_entity_poly.type
_entity_poly.pdbx_seq_one_letter_code
_entity_poly.pdbx_strand_id
1 'polypeptide(L)'
;MGCELSKLAGTKSRNQAGNDGSSPPPPPPAATDPRLPLTARQKFTVIASWKAVSRALEPTGIYMFIRLFEENAELLNMFTKFRELKTKEQQSTSMELAEHAKTVMSTLDEGIKSLDDMDAFLTYLHEVGASHTKIPGFNRQYFWVSLP
;
A
#
# COMPACT_ATOMS: atom_id res chain seq x y z
N MET A 1 -11.54 -37.44 3.03
CA MET A 1 -11.53 -37.91 4.43
C MET A 1 -12.61 -37.15 5.17
N GLY A 2 -13.80 -37.73 5.25
CA GLY A 2 -14.87 -37.29 6.12
C GLY A 2 -15.23 -38.44 7.04
N CYS A 3 -15.74 -38.13 8.23
CA CYS A 3 -16.55 -39.05 9.03
C CYS A 3 -17.28 -38.24 10.11
N GLU A 4 -18.61 -38.21 10.01
CA GLU A 4 -19.52 -38.02 11.14
C GLU A 4 -19.96 -39.40 11.62
N LEU A 5 -20.04 -39.63 12.94
CA LEU A 5 -20.90 -40.65 13.52
C LEU A 5 -21.35 -40.22 14.92
N SER A 6 -22.63 -39.86 15.01
CA SER A 6 -23.38 -39.73 16.25
C SER A 6 -23.95 -41.09 16.67
N LYS A 7 -23.90 -41.44 17.97
CA LYS A 7 -25.09 -41.73 18.83
C LYS A 7 -24.75 -42.46 20.16
N LEU A 8 -25.06 -41.76 21.25
CA LEU A 8 -25.89 -42.14 22.43
C LEU A 8 -25.53 -43.34 23.34
N ALA A 9 -25.22 -43.00 24.61
CA ALA A 9 -25.87 -43.42 25.88
C ALA A 9 -24.83 -43.25 27.02
N GLY A 10 -25.02 -42.60 28.17
CA GLY A 10 -26.16 -42.03 28.86
C GLY A 10 -26.07 -42.42 30.35
N THR A 11 -25.53 -41.55 31.23
CA THR A 11 -25.87 -41.58 32.68
C THR A 11 -25.52 -40.26 33.37
N LYS A 12 -26.49 -39.79 34.18
CA LYS A 12 -26.51 -38.54 34.94
C LYS A 12 -25.49 -38.54 36.08
N SER A 13 -24.82 -37.42 36.30
CA SER A 13 -24.71 -36.88 37.66
C SER A 13 -24.69 -35.35 37.65
N ARG A 14 -25.26 -34.84 38.72
CA ARG A 14 -25.74 -33.50 38.97
C ARG A 14 -24.59 -32.62 39.44
N ASN A 15 -24.42 -31.44 38.85
CA ASN A 15 -24.08 -30.23 39.60
C ASN A 15 -24.49 -28.98 38.83
N GLN A 16 -25.19 -28.12 39.56
CA GLN A 16 -25.81 -26.88 39.15
C GLN A 16 -24.83 -25.76 39.50
N ALA A 17 -24.33 -25.01 38.51
CA ALA A 17 -23.70 -23.72 38.72
C ALA A 17 -23.71 -22.90 37.42
N GLY A 18 -24.48 -21.80 37.42
CA GLY A 18 -24.25 -20.59 36.64
C GLY A 18 -24.07 -20.73 35.13
N ASN A 19 -25.18 -20.77 34.40
CA ASN A 19 -25.22 -20.24 33.04
C ASN A 19 -25.19 -18.71 33.14
N ASP A 20 -24.07 -18.09 32.77
CA ASP A 20 -24.05 -16.72 32.23
C ASP A 20 -22.99 -16.67 31.12
N GLY A 21 -23.40 -17.18 29.96
CA GLY A 21 -22.69 -17.08 28.69
C GLY A 21 -22.70 -15.65 28.14
N SER A 22 -22.03 -14.73 28.81
CA SER A 22 -21.70 -13.42 28.26
C SER A 22 -20.21 -13.33 28.02
N SER A 23 -19.78 -13.80 26.85
CA SER A 23 -18.50 -13.35 26.31
C SER A 23 -18.52 -11.82 26.28
N PRO A 24 -17.49 -11.12 26.79
CA PRO A 24 -17.45 -9.67 26.72
C PRO A 24 -17.59 -9.22 25.26
N PRO A 25 -18.32 -8.12 24.99
CA PRO A 25 -18.42 -7.60 23.64
C PRO A 25 -17.01 -7.38 23.09
N PRO A 26 -16.78 -7.65 21.79
CA PRO A 26 -15.48 -7.40 21.19
C PRO A 26 -15.10 -5.93 21.44
N PRO A 27 -13.82 -5.65 21.77
CA PRO A 27 -13.38 -4.29 21.98
C PRO A 27 -13.71 -3.43 20.76
N PRO A 28 -14.04 -2.14 20.96
CA PRO A 28 -14.25 -1.23 19.84
C PRO A 28 -13.02 -1.25 18.92
N PRO A 29 -13.20 -1.09 17.60
CA PRO A 29 -12.08 -1.01 16.67
C PRO A 29 -11.07 0.01 17.17
N ALA A 30 -9.79 -0.35 17.15
CA ALA A 30 -8.73 0.59 17.53
C ALA A 30 -8.92 1.91 16.76
N ALA A 31 -9.00 3.01 17.50
CA ALA A 31 -9.10 4.33 16.90
C ALA A 31 -7.83 4.58 16.08
N THR A 32 -8.00 5.09 14.86
CA THR A 32 -6.87 5.57 14.05
C THR A 32 -6.33 6.87 14.63
N ASP A 33 -5.04 7.14 14.41
CA ASP A 33 -4.44 8.44 14.76
C ASP A 33 -5.27 9.58 14.11
N PRO A 34 -5.63 10.64 14.85
CA PRO A 34 -6.45 11.74 14.33
C PRO A 34 -5.86 12.48 13.12
N ARG A 35 -4.53 12.40 12.91
CA ARG A 35 -3.84 13.01 11.76
C ARG A 35 -4.01 12.20 10.48
N LEU A 36 -4.43 10.94 10.58
CA LEU A 36 -4.70 10.08 9.44
C LEU A 36 -6.14 10.33 8.95
N PRO A 37 -6.36 10.94 7.77
CA PRO A 37 -7.69 11.21 7.26
C PRO A 37 -8.36 9.94 6.65
N LEU A 38 -8.12 8.78 7.25
CA LEU A 38 -8.69 7.49 6.84
C LEU A 38 -9.36 6.84 8.04
N THR A 39 -10.54 6.28 7.81
CA THR A 39 -11.16 5.37 8.77
C THR A 39 -10.33 4.08 8.92
N ALA A 40 -10.49 3.38 10.05
CA ALA A 40 -9.85 2.07 10.26
C ALA A 40 -10.13 1.08 9.12
N ARG A 41 -11.36 1.10 8.57
CA ARG A 41 -11.74 0.28 7.41
C ARG A 41 -10.97 0.67 6.16
N GLN A 42 -10.86 1.97 5.85
CA GLN A 42 -10.12 2.44 4.67
C GLN A 42 -8.63 2.10 4.78
N LYS A 43 -8.02 2.34 5.94
CA LYS A 43 -6.63 1.93 6.22
C LYS A 43 -6.43 0.44 6.00
N PHE A 44 -7.31 -0.40 6.56
CA PHE A 44 -7.24 -1.85 6.35
C PHE A 44 -7.35 -2.21 4.87
N THR A 45 -8.29 -1.60 4.14
CA THR A 45 -8.45 -1.84 2.69
C THR A 45 -7.17 -1.49 1.93
N VAL A 46 -6.57 -0.32 2.18
CA VAL A 46 -5.32 0.11 1.54
C VAL A 46 -4.21 -0.90 1.79
N ILE A 47 -3.96 -1.26 3.05
CA ILE A 47 -2.91 -2.22 3.43
C ILE A 47 -3.17 -3.59 2.80
N ALA A 48 -4.42 -4.07 2.81
CA ALA A 48 -4.79 -5.36 2.26
C ALA A 48 -4.62 -5.41 0.74
N SER A 49 -5.10 -4.39 0.01
CA SER A 49 -4.93 -4.33 -1.45
C SER A 49 -3.46 -4.19 -1.85
N TRP A 50 -2.67 -3.47 -1.05
CA TRP A 50 -1.25 -3.26 -1.34
C TRP A 50 -0.42 -4.54 -1.30
N LYS A 51 -0.80 -5.54 -0.47
CA LYS A 51 -0.09 -6.84 -0.38
C LYS A 51 0.04 -7.57 -1.71
N ALA A 52 -0.88 -7.36 -2.66
CA ALA A 52 -0.78 -7.95 -3.98
C ALA A 52 0.25 -7.20 -4.83
N VAL A 53 0.22 -5.87 -4.79
CA VAL A 53 1.14 -4.97 -5.50
C VAL A 53 2.57 -5.12 -5.01
N SER A 54 2.78 -5.23 -3.70
CA SER A 54 4.11 -5.30 -3.09
C SER A 54 4.90 -6.57 -3.44
N ARG A 55 4.24 -7.60 -4.00
CA ARG A 55 4.92 -8.79 -4.53
C ARG A 55 5.62 -8.53 -5.87
N ALA A 56 5.27 -7.43 -6.54
CA ALA A 56 5.70 -7.13 -7.89
C ALA A 56 6.00 -5.62 -8.05
N LEU A 57 6.70 -5.03 -7.08
CA LEU A 57 6.96 -3.58 -7.01
C LEU A 57 7.61 -3.05 -8.30
N GLU A 58 8.72 -3.65 -8.73
CA GLU A 58 9.47 -3.20 -9.90
C GLU A 58 8.66 -3.25 -11.20
N PRO A 59 8.10 -4.40 -11.63
CA PRO A 59 7.31 -4.45 -12.88
C PRO A 59 6.05 -3.58 -12.80
N THR A 60 5.42 -3.44 -11.63
CA THR A 60 4.27 -2.53 -11.46
C THR A 60 4.70 -1.07 -11.62
N GLY A 61 5.83 -0.69 -11.00
CA GLY A 61 6.36 0.67 -11.11
C GLY A 61 6.76 1.02 -12.54
N ILE A 62 7.41 0.10 -13.27
CA ILE A 62 7.73 0.30 -14.70
C ILE A 62 6.46 0.56 -15.49
N TYR A 63 5.42 -0.27 -15.29
CA TYR A 63 4.13 -0.08 -15.95
C TYR A 63 3.52 1.29 -15.63
N MET A 64 3.54 1.72 -14.37
CA MET A 64 3.01 3.03 -13.95
C MET A 64 3.75 4.19 -14.60
N PHE A 65 5.08 4.15 -14.68
CA PHE A 65 5.87 5.19 -15.34
C PHE A 65 5.65 5.22 -16.85
N ILE A 66 5.55 4.05 -17.50
CA ILE A 66 5.21 3.99 -18.93
C ILE A 66 3.86 4.69 -19.18
N ARG A 67 2.84 4.41 -18.36
CA ARG A 67 1.54 5.09 -18.47
C ARG A 67 1.64 6.60 -18.24
N LEU A 68 2.39 7.01 -17.22
CA LEU A 68 2.63 8.43 -16.94
C LEU A 68 3.23 9.14 -18.17
N PHE A 69 4.21 8.55 -18.83
CA PHE A 69 4.87 9.13 -20.00
C PHE A 69 4.06 9.02 -21.30
N GLU A 70 3.21 7.99 -21.45
CA GLU A 70 2.26 7.88 -22.55
C GLU A 70 1.26 9.06 -22.55
N GLU A 71 0.86 9.51 -21.37
CA GLU A 71 -0.14 10.58 -21.20
C GLU A 71 0.48 11.98 -21.03
N ASN A 72 1.70 12.05 -20.51
CA ASN A 72 2.38 13.29 -20.13
C ASN A 72 3.85 13.23 -20.60
N ALA A 73 4.04 13.19 -21.92
CA ALA A 73 5.35 12.96 -22.55
C ALA A 73 6.42 14.01 -22.16
N GLU A 74 5.99 15.22 -21.78
CA GLU A 74 6.87 16.29 -21.33
C GLU A 74 7.56 15.98 -19.98
N LEU A 75 6.90 15.21 -19.11
CA LEU A 75 7.46 14.84 -17.79
C LEU A 75 8.73 14.00 -17.92
N LEU A 76 8.82 13.20 -18.99
CA LEU A 76 10.00 12.38 -19.28
C LEU A 76 11.29 13.21 -19.36
N ASN A 77 11.21 14.49 -19.73
CA ASN A 77 12.38 15.35 -19.85
C ASN A 77 13.06 15.67 -18.51
N MET A 78 12.36 15.49 -17.38
CA MET A 78 12.95 15.64 -16.04
C MET A 78 13.88 14.47 -15.67
N PHE A 79 13.73 13.31 -16.32
CA PHE A 79 14.44 12.09 -15.97
C PHE A 79 15.72 11.96 -16.79
N THR A 80 16.73 12.76 -16.44
CA THR A 80 17.98 12.92 -17.22
C THR A 80 18.69 11.62 -17.61
N LYS A 81 18.57 10.56 -16.79
CA LYS A 81 19.17 9.24 -17.07
C LYS A 81 18.51 8.46 -18.21
N PHE A 82 17.24 8.70 -18.48
CA PHE A 82 16.46 7.90 -19.44
C PHE A 82 15.46 8.73 -20.26
N ARG A 83 15.63 10.05 -20.30
CA ARG A 83 14.74 10.97 -21.02
C ARG A 83 14.65 10.69 -22.52
N GLU A 84 15.63 10.01 -23.11
CA GLU A 84 15.67 9.66 -24.53
C GLU A 84 14.82 8.43 -24.89
N LEU A 85 14.31 7.70 -23.88
CA LEU A 85 13.46 6.53 -24.09
C LEU A 85 12.03 6.95 -24.41
N LYS A 86 11.75 7.21 -25.69
CA LYS A 86 10.45 7.78 -26.13
C LYS A 86 9.40 6.73 -26.45
N THR A 87 9.78 5.44 -26.57
CA THR A 87 8.82 4.36 -26.83
C THR A 87 8.63 3.45 -25.63
N LYS A 88 7.47 2.80 -25.58
CA LYS A 88 7.12 1.82 -24.55
C LYS A 88 8.12 0.67 -24.48
N GLU A 89 8.60 0.19 -25.62
CA GLU A 89 9.54 -0.92 -25.72
C GLU A 89 10.92 -0.54 -25.15
N GLN A 90 11.36 0.69 -25.41
CA GLN A 90 12.61 1.21 -24.85
C GLN A 90 12.50 1.39 -23.33
N GLN A 91 11.37 1.94 -22.87
CA GLN A 91 11.12 2.15 -21.45
C GLN A 91 11.02 0.82 -20.69
N SER A 92 10.30 -0.18 -21.22
CA SER A 92 10.07 -1.46 -20.56
C SER A 92 11.34 -2.31 -20.38
N THR A 93 12.38 -2.03 -21.15
CA THR A 93 13.66 -2.75 -21.12
C THR A 93 14.79 -1.95 -20.47
N SER A 94 14.54 -0.72 -20.01
CA SER A 94 15.56 0.13 -19.40
C SER A 94 15.83 -0.24 -17.95
N MET A 95 17.11 -0.44 -17.65
CA MET A 95 17.59 -0.66 -16.30
C MET A 95 17.45 0.59 -15.44
N GLU A 96 17.71 1.77 -16.01
CA GLU A 96 17.61 3.05 -15.31
C GLU A 96 16.16 3.35 -14.90
N LEU A 97 15.19 3.05 -15.78
CA LEU A 97 13.77 3.18 -15.45
C LEU A 97 13.38 2.14 -14.39
N ALA A 98 13.82 0.89 -14.52
CA ALA A 98 13.53 -0.17 -13.55
C ALA A 98 14.03 0.19 -12.14
N GLU A 99 15.27 0.66 -12.02
CA GLU A 99 15.84 1.13 -10.74
C GLU A 99 15.01 2.26 -10.15
N HIS A 100 14.67 3.27 -10.95
CA HIS A 100 13.88 4.41 -10.48
C HIS A 100 12.48 4.00 -10.04
N ALA A 101 11.80 3.19 -10.85
CA ALA A 101 10.49 2.63 -10.55
C ALA A 101 10.50 1.84 -9.24
N LYS A 102 11.51 0.99 -9.04
CA LYS A 102 11.68 0.24 -7.80
C LYS A 102 11.89 1.16 -6.59
N THR A 103 12.68 2.22 -6.72
CA THR A 103 12.87 3.19 -5.64
C THR A 103 11.52 3.82 -5.24
N VAL A 104 10.77 4.35 -6.21
CA VAL A 104 9.47 4.98 -5.95
C VAL A 104 8.48 3.99 -5.33
N MET A 105 8.37 2.78 -5.88
CA MET A 105 7.45 1.77 -5.37
C MET A 105 7.84 1.28 -3.97
N SER A 106 9.14 1.18 -3.65
CA SER A 106 9.62 0.88 -2.30
C SER A 106 9.27 2.01 -1.33
N THR A 107 9.39 3.27 -1.76
CA THR A 107 8.96 4.43 -0.95
C THR A 107 7.46 4.38 -0.64
N LEU A 108 6.63 4.05 -1.62
CA LEU A 108 5.19 3.87 -1.37
C LEU A 108 4.92 2.71 -0.40
N ASP A 109 5.65 1.59 -0.54
CA ASP A 109 5.52 0.42 0.33
C ASP A 109 5.86 0.75 1.79
N GLU A 110 6.95 1.45 2.04
CA GLU A 110 7.33 1.90 3.39
C GLU A 110 6.35 2.93 3.96
N GLY A 111 5.84 3.84 3.14
CA GLY A 111 4.76 4.75 3.52
C GLY A 111 3.48 4.01 3.95
N ILE A 112 3.08 2.97 3.23
CA ILE A 112 1.88 2.19 3.56
C ILE A 112 2.09 1.34 4.81
N LYS A 113 3.28 0.75 4.99
CA LYS A 113 3.62 -0.03 6.19
C LYS A 113 3.69 0.83 7.46
N SER A 114 4.04 2.10 7.33
CA SER A 114 4.10 3.05 8.45
C SER A 114 2.76 3.68 8.83
N LEU A 115 1.64 3.30 8.20
CA LEU A 115 0.32 3.88 8.53
C LEU A 115 -0.15 3.62 9.97
N ASP A 116 0.49 2.71 10.72
CA ASP A 116 0.27 2.49 12.17
C ASP A 116 1.07 3.47 13.05
N ASP A 117 2.07 4.15 12.51
CA ASP A 117 2.92 5.14 13.19
C ASP A 117 2.94 6.44 12.37
N MET A 118 2.08 7.39 12.73
CA MET A 118 1.97 8.66 12.01
C MET A 118 3.18 9.55 12.10
N ASP A 119 3.99 9.46 13.16
CA ASP A 119 5.21 10.25 13.27
C ASP A 119 6.26 9.73 12.29
N ALA A 120 6.42 8.41 12.18
CA ALA A 120 7.27 7.78 11.17
C ALA A 120 6.77 8.08 9.74
N PHE A 121 5.47 7.92 9.49
CA PHE A 121 4.86 8.19 8.19
C PHE A 121 5.06 9.64 7.72
N LEU A 122 4.77 10.61 8.59
CA LEU A 122 4.90 12.03 8.26
C LEU A 122 6.37 12.43 8.08
N THR A 123 7.27 11.94 8.92
CA THR A 123 8.71 12.16 8.77
C THR A 123 9.18 11.70 7.39
N TYR A 124 8.80 10.48 7.02
CA TYR A 124 9.17 9.89 5.74
C TYR A 124 8.59 10.67 4.55
N LEU A 125 7.32 11.06 4.59
CA LEU A 125 6.72 11.90 3.55
C LEU A 125 7.39 13.26 3.42
N HIS A 126 7.80 13.88 4.53
CA HIS A 126 8.53 15.15 4.49
C HIS A 126 9.90 15.01 3.84
N GLU A 127 10.63 13.93 4.11
CA GLU A 127 11.91 13.64 3.46
C GLU A 127 11.76 13.45 1.95
N VAL A 128 10.76 12.67 1.52
CA VAL A 128 10.44 12.45 0.11
C VAL A 128 10.03 13.77 -0.56
N GLY A 129 9.16 14.55 0.08
CA GLY A 129 8.77 15.86 -0.44
C GLY A 129 9.97 16.80 -0.58
N ALA A 130 10.84 16.85 0.43
CA ALA A 130 12.04 17.69 0.43
C ALA A 130 13.10 17.25 -0.59
N SER A 131 13.13 15.98 -0.98
CA SER A 131 14.01 15.54 -2.07
C SER A 131 13.51 16.03 -3.43
N HIS A 132 12.19 16.05 -3.66
CA HIS A 132 11.60 16.51 -4.91
C HIS A 132 11.69 18.03 -5.10
N THR A 133 11.66 18.83 -4.03
CA THR A 133 11.85 20.28 -4.14
C THR A 133 13.25 20.68 -4.61
N LYS A 134 14.22 19.77 -4.51
CA LYS A 134 15.60 19.98 -4.96
C LYS A 134 15.80 19.66 -6.44
N ILE A 135 14.81 19.04 -7.10
CA ILE A 135 14.89 18.68 -8.52
C ILE A 135 14.63 19.94 -9.38
N PRO A 136 15.59 20.35 -10.23
CA PRO A 136 15.40 21.52 -11.08
C PRO A 136 14.18 21.39 -11.99
N GLY A 137 13.31 22.39 -11.99
CA GLY A 137 12.09 22.42 -12.82
C GLY A 137 10.94 21.56 -12.31
N PHE A 138 11.09 20.89 -11.16
CA PHE A 138 10.00 20.11 -10.58
C PHE A 138 8.85 21.02 -10.12
N ASN A 139 7.63 20.68 -10.55
CA ASN A 139 6.41 21.31 -10.10
C ASN A 139 5.62 20.34 -9.22
N ARG A 140 5.20 20.79 -8.03
CA ARG A 140 4.37 20.00 -7.11
C ARG A 140 3.08 19.47 -7.73
N GLN A 141 2.57 20.12 -8.78
CA GLN A 141 1.39 19.67 -9.51
C GLN A 141 1.59 18.31 -10.18
N TYR A 142 2.84 17.91 -10.45
CA TYR A 142 3.14 16.61 -11.06
C TYR A 142 2.80 15.42 -10.15
N PHE A 143 2.69 15.61 -8.82
CA PHE A 143 2.16 14.57 -7.93
C PHE A 143 0.67 14.31 -8.11
N TRP A 144 -0.06 15.25 -8.70
CA TRP A 144 -1.52 15.19 -8.87
C TRP A 144 -1.93 14.88 -10.32
N VAL A 145 -0.96 14.67 -11.21
CA VAL A 145 -1.22 14.21 -12.57
C VAL A 145 -1.93 12.88 -12.47
N SER A 146 -3.20 12.89 -12.88
CA SER A 146 -4.07 11.73 -12.81
C SER A 146 -3.92 10.94 -14.10
N LEU A 147 -3.76 9.62 -13.97
CA LEU A 147 -3.98 8.72 -15.09
C LEU A 147 -5.52 8.63 -15.29
N PRO A 148 -6.06 8.85 -16.51
CA PRO A 148 -7.48 8.77 -16.81
C PRO A 148 -8.06 7.37 -16.63
#